data_AF-A0AAD6HIZ2-F1
#
_entry.id   AF-A0AAD6HIZ2-F1
#
_cell.length_a   1.000
_cell.length_b   1.000
_cell.length_c   1.000
_cell.angle_alpha   90.00
_cell.angle_beta   90.00
_cell.angle_gamma   90.00
#
_symmetry.space_group_name_H-M   'P 1'
#
loop_
_entity.id
_entity.type
_entity.pdbx_description
1 polymer ?
#
loop_
_entity_poly.entity_id
_entity_poly.type
_entity_poly.pdbx_seq_one_letter_code
_entity_poly.pdbx_strand_id
1 'polypeptide(L)'
;MKSIIVFGLLAAAVQAQSSAQGHYDSICPGKNEKTEPIVDGYTVQYTCDYVGEYGGKAETSSSPQDCAERCKAKAGCTGSTWKTPGNCVLSGNKKALSGQTGAIYMKRVEETKDDPNDDPFGPSCDEQLEDCEKEKQELIMGKEASEGEISNCKEHLDECNAANESLQEQLASGSGNGNSGSFPIGGNKKVEDIDLSTGNWPFLKKVAGTDLPECAEKCRLDSDCQRVGYSHYEKQCVFDTRDVRGAGNPYASKTAVVLAKVSWA
;
A
#
# COMPACT_ATOMS: atom_id res chain seq x y z
N MET A 1 -13.10 72.97 14.66
CA MET A 1 -13.92 71.99 13.90
C MET A 1 -13.42 71.94 12.47
N LYS A 2 -12.67 70.90 12.09
CA LYS A 2 -12.44 70.53 10.68
C LYS A 2 -12.20 69.03 10.64
N SER A 3 -13.13 68.35 9.98
CA SER A 3 -13.31 66.90 9.97
C SER A 3 -12.15 66.16 9.31
N ILE A 4 -11.83 65.03 9.94
CA ILE A 4 -11.03 63.93 9.42
C ILE A 4 -11.92 63.13 8.46
N ILE A 5 -11.45 62.87 7.24
CA ILE A 5 -11.96 61.78 6.39
C ILE A 5 -10.76 60.97 5.93
N VAL A 6 -10.53 59.84 6.61
CA VAL A 6 -9.58 58.80 6.20
C VAL A 6 -10.39 57.72 5.49
N PHE A 7 -10.27 57.64 4.17
CA PHE A 7 -10.79 56.52 3.39
C PHE A 7 -9.81 55.34 3.52
N GLY A 8 -10.19 54.36 4.34
CA GLY A 8 -9.51 53.07 4.42
C GLY A 8 -9.86 52.20 3.22
N LEU A 9 -8.88 51.95 2.35
CA LEU A 9 -8.92 50.91 1.33
C LEU A 9 -8.61 49.56 1.99
N LEU A 10 -9.66 48.78 2.27
CA LEU A 10 -9.54 47.35 2.58
C LEU A 10 -9.60 46.57 1.26
N ALA A 11 -8.44 46.24 0.70
CA ALA A 11 -8.33 45.25 -0.35
C ALA A 11 -8.40 43.85 0.29
N ALA A 12 -9.53 43.16 0.13
CA ALA A 12 -9.63 41.75 0.48
C ALA A 12 -8.83 40.92 -0.53
N ALA A 13 -7.69 40.38 -0.10
CA ALA A 13 -6.95 39.38 -0.85
C ALA A 13 -7.75 38.07 -0.85
N VAL A 14 -8.56 37.86 -1.89
CA VAL A 14 -9.13 36.54 -2.19
C VAL A 14 -7.97 35.66 -2.65
N GLN A 15 -7.33 34.95 -1.73
CA GLN A 15 -6.48 33.83 -2.09
C GLN A 15 -7.41 32.72 -2.59
N ALA A 16 -7.53 32.61 -3.91
CA ALA A 16 -8.13 31.44 -4.53
C ALA A 16 -7.26 30.23 -4.14
N GLN A 17 -7.62 29.56 -3.05
CA GLN A 17 -7.11 28.23 -2.75
C GLN A 17 -7.64 27.32 -3.86
N SER A 18 -6.83 27.18 -4.91
CA SER A 18 -6.98 26.13 -5.91
C SER A 18 -7.07 24.81 -5.14
N SER A 19 -8.28 24.26 -5.04
CA SER A 19 -8.47 22.97 -4.40
C SER A 19 -7.78 21.91 -5.24
N ALA A 20 -7.39 20.78 -4.63
CA ALA A 20 -6.83 19.67 -5.39
C ALA A 20 -7.77 19.24 -6.53
N GLN A 21 -9.09 19.32 -6.33
CA GLN A 21 -10.06 19.07 -7.39
C GLN A 21 -9.96 20.09 -8.53
N GLY A 22 -9.76 21.38 -8.22
CA GLY A 22 -9.55 22.42 -9.23
C GLY A 22 -8.31 22.18 -10.09
N HIS A 23 -7.21 21.67 -9.50
CA HIS A 23 -6.04 21.26 -10.28
C HIS A 23 -6.36 20.10 -11.23
N TYR A 24 -7.11 19.10 -10.76
CA TYR A 24 -7.54 18.00 -11.60
C TYR A 24 -8.40 18.48 -12.77
N ASP A 25 -9.47 19.22 -12.49
CA ASP A 25 -10.42 19.69 -13.51
C ASP A 25 -9.76 20.65 -14.54
N SER A 26 -8.69 21.34 -14.14
CA SER A 26 -7.93 22.23 -15.04
C SER A 26 -7.06 21.49 -16.07
N ILE A 27 -6.68 20.25 -15.78
CA ILE A 27 -5.81 19.42 -16.64
C ILE A 27 -6.66 18.36 -17.33
N CYS A 28 -7.45 17.61 -16.58
CA CYS A 28 -8.28 16.54 -17.07
C CYS A 28 -9.74 17.00 -17.20
N PRO A 29 -10.43 16.68 -18.31
CA PRO A 29 -9.98 15.85 -19.43
C PRO A 29 -9.21 16.62 -20.52
N GLY A 30 -9.14 17.95 -20.46
CA GLY A 30 -8.73 18.80 -21.59
C GLY A 30 -7.28 18.66 -22.09
N LYS A 31 -6.39 18.09 -21.26
CA LYS A 31 -4.97 17.85 -21.57
C LYS A 31 -4.60 16.38 -21.68
N ASN A 32 -5.56 15.44 -21.66
CA ASN A 32 -5.22 14.04 -21.83
C ASN A 32 -4.43 13.82 -23.14
N GLU A 33 -3.31 13.09 -23.06
CA GLU A 33 -2.35 12.80 -24.14
C GLU A 33 -1.61 14.02 -24.71
N LYS A 34 -1.86 15.23 -24.20
CA LYS A 34 -1.13 16.44 -24.62
C LYS A 34 0.25 16.49 -24.00
N THR A 35 1.19 16.98 -24.79
CA THR A 35 2.57 17.22 -24.38
C THR A 35 2.79 18.72 -24.23
N GLU A 36 3.24 19.15 -23.05
CA GLU A 36 3.47 20.57 -22.76
C GLU A 36 4.70 20.75 -21.87
N PRO A 37 5.45 21.86 -22.02
CA PRO A 37 6.51 22.22 -21.09
C PRO A 37 5.88 22.61 -19.74
N ILE A 38 6.33 21.98 -18.65
CA ILE A 38 5.90 22.34 -17.29
C ILE A 38 6.91 23.29 -16.64
N VAL A 39 8.19 23.00 -16.78
CA VAL A 39 9.30 23.87 -16.37
C VAL A 39 10.36 23.88 -17.46
N ASP A 40 11.25 24.86 -17.43
CA ASP A 40 12.29 25.04 -18.44
C ASP A 40 13.11 23.76 -18.66
N GLY A 41 13.19 23.28 -19.90
CA GLY A 41 13.82 22.00 -20.28
C GLY A 41 13.17 20.74 -19.69
N TYR A 42 11.88 20.80 -19.32
CA TYR A 42 11.14 19.64 -18.83
C TYR A 42 9.71 19.62 -19.36
N THR A 43 9.54 18.76 -20.35
CA THR A 43 8.29 18.55 -21.06
C THR A 43 7.67 17.24 -20.59
N VAL A 44 6.35 17.24 -20.36
CA VAL A 44 5.63 16.03 -20.00
C VAL A 44 4.43 15.79 -20.91
N GLN A 45 4.09 14.53 -21.09
CA GLN A 45 2.82 14.09 -21.65
C GLN A 45 1.87 13.72 -20.51
N TYR A 46 0.67 14.27 -20.52
CA TYR A 46 -0.36 13.97 -19.52
C TYR A 46 -1.15 12.70 -19.89
N THR A 47 -1.53 11.90 -18.89
CA THR A 47 -2.48 10.80 -19.01
C THR A 47 -3.44 10.83 -17.83
N CYS A 48 -4.71 11.08 -18.11
CA CYS A 48 -5.78 11.26 -17.12
C CYS A 48 -6.35 9.91 -16.67
N ASP A 49 -6.71 9.81 -15.39
CA ASP A 49 -7.27 8.60 -14.77
C ASP A 49 -6.32 7.39 -14.81
N TYR A 50 -5.01 7.62 -14.80
CA TYR A 50 -3.99 6.58 -14.70
C TYR A 50 -2.92 6.91 -13.66
N VAL A 51 -2.36 5.85 -13.09
CA VAL A 51 -1.14 5.92 -12.26
C VAL A 51 -0.01 5.15 -12.93
N GLY A 52 1.19 5.71 -12.90
CA GLY A 52 2.39 4.98 -13.27
C GLY A 52 2.79 4.01 -12.17
N GLU A 53 3.52 2.95 -12.50
CA GLU A 53 4.08 2.07 -11.48
C GLU A 53 5.08 2.85 -10.62
N TYR A 54 4.98 2.67 -9.31
CA TYR A 54 5.87 3.31 -8.34
C TYR A 54 6.27 2.29 -7.27
N GLY A 55 7.56 2.30 -6.90
CA GLY A 55 8.09 1.50 -5.79
C GLY A 55 8.27 2.29 -4.49
N GLY A 56 7.92 3.58 -4.49
CA GLY A 56 8.17 4.51 -3.39
C GLY A 56 6.95 4.83 -2.54
N LYS A 57 7.18 5.54 -1.43
CA LYS A 57 6.10 6.13 -0.63
C LYS A 57 5.51 7.34 -1.37
N ALA A 58 4.20 7.53 -1.22
CA ALA A 58 3.55 8.76 -1.67
C ALA A 58 4.00 9.94 -0.80
N GLU A 59 4.31 11.05 -1.46
CA GLU A 59 4.65 12.33 -0.84
C GLU A 59 3.47 13.30 -1.00
N THR A 60 3.36 14.27 -0.10
CA THR A 60 2.37 15.33 -0.25
C THR A 60 2.88 16.39 -1.24
N SER A 61 2.01 16.79 -2.15
CA SER A 61 2.29 17.79 -3.18
C SER A 61 1.06 18.64 -3.42
N SER A 62 1.22 19.95 -3.38
CA SER A 62 0.14 20.92 -3.53
C SER A 62 -0.37 21.03 -4.97
N SER A 63 0.40 20.56 -5.96
CA SER A 63 0.02 20.66 -7.37
C SER A 63 0.66 19.54 -8.22
N PRO A 64 0.05 19.17 -9.35
CA PRO A 64 0.68 18.29 -10.34
C PRO A 64 2.06 18.76 -10.79
N GLN A 65 2.25 20.06 -10.92
CA GLN A 65 3.51 20.69 -11.33
C GLN A 65 4.64 20.43 -10.32
N ASP A 66 4.39 20.63 -9.01
CA ASP A 66 5.36 20.30 -7.96
C ASP A 66 5.75 18.81 -8.01
N CYS A 67 4.79 17.93 -8.29
CA CYS A 67 5.06 16.50 -8.46
C CYS A 67 5.94 16.20 -9.70
N ALA A 68 5.73 16.90 -10.82
CA ALA A 68 6.55 16.80 -12.01
C ALA A 68 7.98 17.33 -11.80
N GLU A 69 8.13 18.44 -11.08
CA GLU A 69 9.44 19.03 -10.72
C GLU A 69 10.27 18.10 -9.83
N ARG A 70 9.63 17.42 -8.87
CA ARG A 70 10.31 16.40 -8.05
C ARG A 70 10.81 15.23 -8.90
N CYS A 71 10.04 14.84 -9.91
CA CYS A 71 10.51 13.83 -10.86
C CYS A 71 11.74 14.31 -11.63
N LYS A 72 11.72 15.55 -12.15
CA LYS A 72 12.88 16.16 -12.82
C LYS A 72 14.14 16.14 -11.96
N ALA A 73 14.02 16.39 -10.66
CA ALA A 73 15.14 16.42 -9.72
C ALA A 73 15.70 15.02 -9.36
N LYS A 74 14.96 13.94 -9.67
CA LYS A 74 15.34 12.57 -9.29
C LYS A 74 15.91 11.81 -10.49
N ALA A 75 17.16 11.40 -10.37
CA ALA A 75 17.81 10.54 -11.37
C ALA A 75 17.00 9.25 -11.58
N GLY A 76 16.81 8.88 -12.86
CA GLY A 76 16.03 7.70 -13.25
C GLY A 76 14.51 7.86 -13.16
N CYS A 77 13.97 9.04 -12.83
CA CYS A 77 12.53 9.27 -12.88
C CYS A 77 12.06 9.45 -14.34
N THR A 78 11.10 8.62 -14.75
CA THR A 78 10.51 8.63 -16.09
C THR A 78 9.12 9.27 -16.13
N GLY A 79 8.50 9.47 -14.96
CA GLY A 79 7.24 10.20 -14.84
C GLY A 79 6.80 10.32 -13.40
N SER A 80 5.73 11.05 -13.16
CA SER A 80 5.11 11.14 -11.84
C SER A 80 3.60 11.08 -11.91
N THR A 81 2.98 10.62 -10.83
CA THR A 81 1.54 10.62 -10.69
C THR A 81 1.14 11.56 -9.56
N TRP A 82 0.21 12.44 -9.85
CA TRP A 82 -0.45 13.28 -8.86
C TRP A 82 -1.91 12.87 -8.72
N LYS A 83 -2.39 12.68 -7.49
CA LYS A 83 -3.75 12.23 -7.17
C LYS A 83 -4.40 13.15 -6.16
N THR A 84 -5.68 13.45 -6.32
CA THR A 84 -6.46 14.16 -5.29
C THR A 84 -6.51 13.34 -3.98
N PRO A 85 -6.37 13.98 -2.80
CA PRO A 85 -6.34 15.42 -2.55
C PRO A 85 -4.93 16.07 -2.54
N GLY A 86 -3.90 15.48 -3.16
CA GLY A 86 -2.55 16.05 -3.22
C GLY A 86 -1.42 15.05 -2.96
N ASN A 87 -1.60 13.79 -3.36
CA ASN A 87 -0.57 12.77 -3.24
C ASN A 87 0.25 12.71 -4.52
N CYS A 88 1.57 12.69 -4.39
CA CYS A 88 2.55 12.56 -5.46
C CYS A 88 3.32 11.25 -5.32
N VAL A 89 3.49 10.51 -6.40
CA VAL A 89 4.39 9.35 -6.48
C VAL A 89 5.26 9.49 -7.72
N LEU A 90 6.53 9.08 -7.59
CA LEU A 90 7.50 9.12 -8.68
C LEU A 90 7.67 7.74 -9.29
N SER A 91 7.60 7.67 -10.61
CA SER A 91 7.76 6.46 -11.41
C SER A 91 9.14 6.44 -12.07
N GLY A 92 9.85 5.32 -11.98
CA GLY A 92 11.20 5.16 -12.55
C GLY A 92 11.30 4.14 -13.69
N ASN A 93 10.25 3.37 -13.95
CA ASN A 93 10.28 2.27 -14.92
C ASN A 93 9.14 2.42 -15.94
N LYS A 94 9.41 2.09 -17.22
CA LYS A 94 8.43 2.14 -18.33
C LYS A 94 7.43 0.97 -18.29
N LYS A 95 6.85 0.69 -17.13
CA LYS A 95 5.86 -0.41 -16.97
C LYS A 95 4.43 0.10 -17.19
N ALA A 96 3.49 -0.85 -17.27
CA ALA A 96 2.10 -0.59 -17.61
C ALA A 96 1.44 0.42 -16.65
N LEU A 97 0.58 1.27 -17.20
CA LEU A 97 -0.25 2.18 -16.42
C LEU A 97 -1.42 1.42 -15.80
N SER A 98 -1.77 1.76 -14.56
CA SER A 98 -2.98 1.23 -13.91
C SER A 98 -4.06 2.30 -13.90
N GLY A 99 -5.27 1.95 -14.34
CA GLY A 99 -6.41 2.87 -14.32
C GLY A 99 -6.81 3.25 -12.89
N GLN A 100 -6.95 4.55 -12.63
CA GLN A 100 -7.39 5.08 -11.35
C GLN A 100 -8.00 6.47 -11.48
N THR A 101 -9.30 6.58 -11.17
CA THR A 101 -10.04 7.84 -11.28
C THR A 101 -9.45 8.95 -10.39
N GLY A 102 -9.36 10.17 -10.93
CA GLY A 102 -8.86 11.34 -10.19
C GLY A 102 -7.34 11.40 -10.06
N ALA A 103 -6.62 10.65 -10.89
CA ALA A 103 -5.17 10.68 -10.99
C ALA A 103 -4.70 11.30 -12.32
N ILE A 104 -3.54 11.93 -12.29
CA ILE A 104 -2.86 12.49 -13.45
C ILE A 104 -1.47 11.88 -13.50
N TYR A 105 -1.20 11.07 -14.51
CA TYR A 105 0.15 10.64 -14.82
C TYR A 105 0.82 11.65 -15.75
N MET A 106 2.06 12.02 -15.47
CA MET A 106 2.88 12.97 -16.20
C MET A 106 4.16 12.26 -16.61
N LYS A 107 4.20 11.78 -17.85
CA LYS A 107 5.35 11.09 -18.42
C LYS A 107 6.37 12.10 -18.90
N ARG A 108 7.63 11.97 -18.48
CA ARG A 108 8.72 12.78 -19.03
C ARG A 108 8.87 12.47 -20.52
N VAL A 109 8.82 13.51 -21.35
CA VAL A 109 9.21 13.42 -22.76
C VAL A 109 10.64 13.92 -22.83
N GLU A 110 11.57 13.04 -23.19
CA GLU A 110 12.93 13.48 -23.47
C GLU A 110 12.85 14.31 -24.75
N GLU A 111 13.32 15.56 -24.67
CA GLU A 111 13.60 16.33 -25.86
C GLU A 111 14.67 15.53 -26.62
N THR A 112 14.26 14.90 -27.71
CA THR A 112 15.20 14.53 -28.75
C THR A 112 15.85 15.85 -29.11
N LYS A 113 17.08 16.06 -28.62
CA LYS A 113 17.90 17.13 -29.15
C LYS A 113 18.00 16.79 -30.62
N ASP A 114 17.30 17.55 -31.46
CA ASP A 114 17.56 17.57 -32.89
C ASP A 114 19.03 18.01 -32.99
N ASP A 115 19.95 17.04 -33.00
CA ASP A 115 21.35 17.34 -33.23
C ASP A 115 21.38 17.87 -34.66
N PRO A 116 21.87 19.09 -34.92
CA PRO A 116 22.00 19.56 -36.30
C PRO A 116 22.96 18.69 -37.14
N ASN A 117 23.64 17.69 -36.54
CA ASN A 117 24.35 16.61 -37.21
C ASN A 117 23.60 15.26 -37.27
N ASP A 118 22.35 15.16 -36.78
CA ASP A 118 21.53 13.99 -37.05
C ASP A 118 21.35 13.91 -38.56
N ASP A 119 22.01 12.92 -39.14
CA ASP A 119 21.97 12.62 -40.56
C ASP A 119 20.48 12.61 -40.99
N PRO A 120 20.05 13.43 -41.95
CA PRO A 120 18.67 13.42 -42.43
C PRO A 120 18.22 12.05 -42.96
N PHE A 121 19.14 11.11 -43.15
CA PHE A 121 18.87 9.71 -43.51
C PHE A 121 18.69 8.76 -42.32
N GLY A 122 18.78 9.25 -41.08
CA GLY A 122 18.65 8.45 -39.86
C GLY A 122 19.83 7.49 -39.63
N PRO A 123 19.83 6.72 -38.53
CA PRO A 123 20.86 5.72 -38.28
C PRO A 123 20.88 4.71 -39.42
N SER A 124 22.08 4.33 -39.86
CA SER A 124 22.25 3.35 -40.93
C SER A 124 21.58 2.02 -40.55
N CYS A 125 21.20 1.20 -41.54
CA CYS A 125 20.63 -0.13 -41.27
C CYS A 125 21.55 -1.00 -40.41
N ASP A 126 22.87 -0.80 -40.50
CA ASP A 126 23.87 -1.56 -39.74
C ASP A 126 23.84 -1.16 -38.25
N GLU A 127 23.68 0.13 -37.95
CA GLU A 127 23.57 0.64 -36.57
C GLU A 127 22.25 0.22 -35.91
N GLN A 128 21.14 0.29 -36.66
CA GLN A 128 19.85 -0.23 -36.18
C GLN A 128 19.88 -1.74 -35.92
N LEU A 129 20.67 -2.48 -36.70
CA LEU A 129 20.83 -3.93 -36.49
C LEU A 129 21.59 -4.21 -35.19
N GLU A 130 22.67 -3.47 -34.91
CA GLU A 130 23.44 -3.63 -33.67
C GLU A 130 22.57 -3.34 -32.43
N ASP A 131 21.79 -2.26 -32.45
CA ASP A 131 20.86 -1.93 -31.37
C ASP A 131 19.77 -3.00 -31.20
N CYS A 132 19.23 -3.52 -32.31
CA CYS A 132 18.25 -4.60 -32.27
C CYS A 132 18.83 -5.89 -31.69
N GLU A 133 20.08 -6.23 -32.05
CA GLU A 133 20.76 -7.41 -31.50
C GLU A 133 21.03 -7.25 -30.00
N LYS A 134 21.39 -6.05 -29.55
CA LYS A 134 21.59 -5.75 -28.14
C LYS A 134 20.28 -5.87 -27.34
N GLU A 135 19.20 -5.25 -27.80
CA GLU A 135 17.89 -5.35 -27.15
C GLU A 135 17.42 -6.81 -27.07
N LYS A 136 17.64 -7.58 -28.14
CA LYS A 136 17.36 -9.02 -28.16
C LYS A 136 18.13 -9.78 -27.08
N GLN A 137 19.42 -9.49 -26.87
CA GLN A 137 20.21 -10.13 -25.81
C GLN A 137 19.71 -9.74 -24.41
N GLU A 138 19.37 -8.47 -24.19
CA GLU A 138 18.79 -8.01 -22.92
C GLU A 138 17.46 -8.71 -22.61
N LEU A 139 16.60 -8.88 -23.62
CA LEU A 139 15.34 -9.61 -23.49
C LEU A 139 15.54 -11.09 -23.19
N ILE A 140 16.54 -11.74 -23.79
CA ILE A 140 16.87 -13.14 -23.52
C ILE A 140 17.31 -13.30 -22.06
N MET A 141 18.26 -12.47 -21.60
CA MET A 141 18.72 -12.52 -20.20
C MET A 141 17.58 -12.25 -19.21
N GLY A 142 16.71 -11.27 -19.51
CA GLY A 142 15.54 -10.96 -18.67
C GLY A 142 14.54 -12.10 -18.58
N LYS A 143 14.32 -12.82 -19.70
CA LYS A 143 13.45 -14.00 -19.73
C LYS A 143 14.00 -15.13 -18.87
N GLU A 144 15.29 -15.44 -19.00
CA GLU A 144 15.94 -16.50 -18.21
C GLU A 144 15.91 -16.20 -16.71
N ALA A 145 16.14 -14.93 -16.32
CA ALA A 145 16.03 -14.50 -14.93
C ALA A 145 14.61 -14.70 -14.36
N SER A 146 13.59 -14.30 -15.13
CA SER A 146 12.19 -14.47 -14.72
C SER A 146 11.77 -15.94 -14.64
N GLU A 147 12.24 -16.79 -15.56
CA GLU A 147 12.00 -18.24 -15.50
C GLU A 147 12.64 -18.88 -14.25
N GLY A 148 13.83 -18.40 -13.85
CA GLY A 148 14.47 -18.80 -12.59
C GLY A 148 13.67 -18.41 -11.35
N GLU A 149 13.16 -17.18 -11.28
CA GLU A 149 12.30 -16.73 -10.18
C GLU A 149 11.00 -17.54 -10.07
N ILE A 150 10.38 -17.86 -11.20
CA ILE A 150 9.17 -18.71 -11.25
C ILE A 150 9.48 -20.11 -10.74
N SER A 151 10.62 -20.68 -11.10
CA SER A 151 11.04 -22.00 -10.61
C SER A 151 11.23 -22.00 -9.09
N ASN A 152 11.92 -21.00 -8.55
CA ASN A 152 12.14 -20.85 -7.11
C ASN A 152 10.82 -20.66 -6.34
N CYS A 153 9.89 -19.87 -6.87
CA CYS A 153 8.58 -19.65 -6.25
C CYS A 153 7.74 -20.94 -6.20
N LYS A 154 7.83 -21.78 -7.23
CA LYS A 154 7.14 -23.09 -7.25
C LYS A 154 7.70 -24.04 -6.20
N GLU A 155 9.02 -24.08 -6.02
CA GLU A 155 9.64 -24.91 -4.98
C GLU A 155 9.17 -24.50 -3.58
N HIS A 156 9.16 -23.20 -3.28
CA HIS A 156 8.65 -22.69 -2.00
C HIS A 156 7.15 -22.94 -1.79
N LEU A 157 6.35 -22.95 -2.86
CA LEU A 157 4.93 -23.28 -2.78
C LEU A 157 4.74 -24.74 -2.38
N ASP A 158 5.51 -25.66 -2.96
CA ASP A 158 5.44 -27.09 -2.63
C ASP A 158 5.90 -27.36 -1.18
N GLU A 159 6.94 -26.68 -0.71
CA GLU A 159 7.37 -26.72 0.70
C GLU A 159 6.27 -26.25 1.66
N CYS A 160 5.60 -25.14 1.33
CA CYS A 160 4.51 -24.59 2.14
C CYS A 160 3.31 -25.53 2.19
N ASN A 161 2.96 -26.14 1.05
CA ASN A 161 1.87 -27.11 0.97
C ASN A 161 2.17 -28.35 1.82
N ALA A 162 3.39 -28.90 1.76
CA ALA A 162 3.80 -30.04 2.58
C ALA A 162 3.77 -29.71 4.09
N ALA A 163 4.20 -28.50 4.48
CA ALA A 163 4.13 -28.05 5.86
C ALA A 163 2.67 -27.92 6.35
N ASN A 164 1.78 -27.44 5.49
CA ASN A 164 0.35 -27.31 5.80
C ASN A 164 -0.30 -28.69 5.97
N GLU A 165 -0.01 -29.66 5.11
CA GLU A 165 -0.49 -31.05 5.26
C GLU A 165 -0.02 -31.68 6.58
N SER A 166 1.25 -31.49 6.94
CA SER A 166 1.78 -31.98 8.22
C SER A 166 1.07 -31.34 9.42
N LEU A 167 0.78 -30.03 9.36
CA LEU A 167 0.04 -29.34 10.41
C LEU A 167 -1.40 -29.86 10.52
N GLN A 168 -2.07 -30.10 9.39
CA GLN A 168 -3.41 -30.69 9.39
C GLN A 168 -3.43 -32.10 9.99
N GLU A 169 -2.42 -32.93 9.72
CA GLU A 169 -2.30 -34.26 10.32
C GLU A 169 -2.06 -34.19 11.84
N GLN A 170 -1.23 -33.25 12.31
CA GLN A 170 -1.03 -33.00 13.74
C GLN A 170 -2.33 -32.55 14.43
N LEU A 171 -3.14 -31.73 13.75
CA LEU A 171 -4.45 -31.31 14.26
C LEU A 171 -5.47 -32.47 14.29
N ALA A 172 -5.45 -33.35 13.29
CA ALA A 172 -6.35 -34.50 13.21
C ALA A 172 -5.99 -35.63 14.20
N SER A 173 -4.69 -35.85 14.44
CA SER A 173 -4.17 -36.84 15.38
C SER A 173 -4.16 -36.36 16.84
N GLY A 174 -4.31 -35.04 17.06
CA GLY A 174 -4.62 -34.43 18.35
C GLY A 174 -5.98 -34.83 18.88
N SER A 175 -6.11 -36.08 19.34
CA SER A 175 -7.23 -36.58 20.14
C SER A 175 -7.34 -35.74 21.41
N GLY A 176 -8.26 -34.77 21.38
CA GLY A 176 -8.54 -33.88 22.50
C GLY A 176 -9.00 -34.67 23.73
N ASN A 177 -8.07 -34.97 24.63
CA ASN A 177 -8.40 -34.96 26.05
C ASN A 177 -8.83 -33.54 26.36
N GLY A 178 -10.09 -33.35 26.79
CA GLY A 178 -10.80 -32.08 26.93
C GLY A 178 -10.25 -31.09 27.97
N ASN A 179 -8.93 -30.86 27.97
CA ASN A 179 -8.34 -29.67 28.56
C ASN A 179 -8.55 -28.51 27.61
N SER A 180 -9.12 -27.42 28.11
CA SER A 180 -9.23 -26.10 27.48
C SER A 180 -7.88 -25.69 26.86
N GLY A 181 -7.75 -25.94 25.55
CA GLY A 181 -6.52 -25.80 24.80
C GLY A 181 -6.19 -24.33 24.55
N SER A 182 -5.16 -23.84 25.23
CA SER A 182 -4.51 -22.59 24.83
C SER A 182 -3.55 -22.89 23.68
N PHE A 183 -3.67 -22.15 22.57
CA PHE A 183 -2.76 -22.26 21.43
C PHE A 183 -1.90 -20.98 21.32
N PRO A 184 -0.60 -21.08 21.01
CA PRO A 184 0.27 -19.92 20.87
C PRO A 184 0.00 -19.16 19.56
N ILE A 185 0.00 -17.82 19.60
CA ILE A 185 -0.08 -16.95 18.40
C ILE A 185 1.20 -16.09 18.32
N GLY A 186 2.35 -16.72 18.09
CA GLY A 186 3.63 -16.01 17.92
C GLY A 186 4.14 -15.26 19.17
N GLY A 187 5.36 -15.58 19.59
CA GLY A 187 5.93 -15.02 20.83
C GLY A 187 5.24 -15.55 22.09
N ASN A 188 5.04 -14.68 23.09
CA ASN A 188 4.46 -15.04 24.39
C ASN A 188 2.91 -14.90 24.45
N LYS A 189 2.24 -14.68 23.32
CA LYS A 189 0.79 -14.46 23.23
C LYS A 189 0.04 -15.79 23.10
N LYS A 190 -1.14 -15.91 23.73
CA LYS A 190 -1.97 -17.13 23.72
C LYS A 190 -3.44 -16.81 23.42
N VAL A 191 -4.11 -17.69 22.68
CA VAL A 191 -5.58 -17.72 22.61
C VAL A 191 -6.11 -18.50 23.79
N GLU A 192 -7.06 -17.94 24.52
CA GLU A 192 -7.83 -18.66 25.53
C GLU A 192 -9.31 -18.31 25.35
N ASP A 193 -10.19 -19.27 25.67
CA ASP A 193 -11.62 -19.00 25.75
C ASP A 193 -11.86 -18.18 27.02
N ILE A 194 -12.23 -16.91 26.85
CA ILE A 194 -12.50 -16.00 27.96
C ILE A 194 -13.99 -16.05 28.24
N ASP A 195 -14.38 -16.59 29.40
CA ASP A 195 -15.77 -16.52 29.83
C ASP A 195 -16.15 -15.07 30.17
N LEU A 196 -16.93 -14.45 29.28
CA LEU A 196 -17.40 -13.07 29.41
C LEU A 196 -18.66 -12.95 30.29
N SER A 197 -19.20 -14.06 30.80
CA SER A 197 -20.51 -14.08 31.47
C SER A 197 -20.54 -13.43 32.86
N THR A 198 -19.39 -13.10 33.47
CA THR A 198 -19.34 -12.81 34.92
C THR A 198 -18.76 -11.47 35.36
N GLY A 199 -18.43 -10.50 34.48
CA GLY A 199 -18.02 -9.19 35.00
C GLY A 199 -17.76 -8.08 33.99
N ASN A 200 -18.06 -6.85 34.40
CA ASN A 200 -17.56 -5.64 33.76
C ASN A 200 -16.08 -5.47 34.16
N TRP A 201 -15.18 -6.02 33.35
CA TRP A 201 -13.75 -5.99 33.62
C TRP A 201 -13.11 -4.76 32.96
N PRO A 202 -12.54 -3.82 33.73
CA PRO A 202 -12.02 -2.55 33.18
C PRO A 202 -10.79 -2.70 32.28
N PHE A 203 -10.19 -3.90 32.23
CA PHE A 203 -8.99 -4.21 31.45
C PHE A 203 -9.29 -4.97 30.15
N LEU A 204 -10.57 -5.17 29.81
CA LEU A 204 -10.97 -5.81 28.56
C LEU A 204 -11.24 -4.73 27.51
N LYS A 205 -10.43 -4.72 26.44
CA LYS A 205 -10.64 -3.87 25.28
C LYS A 205 -11.48 -4.62 24.26
N LYS A 206 -12.65 -4.08 23.92
CA LYS A 206 -13.55 -4.63 22.91
C LYS A 206 -13.28 -4.00 21.54
N VAL A 207 -13.14 -4.81 20.50
CA VAL A 207 -12.89 -4.36 19.13
C VAL A 207 -13.82 -5.13 18.20
N ALA A 208 -14.39 -4.48 17.18
CA ALA A 208 -15.21 -5.19 16.19
C ALA A 208 -14.42 -6.34 15.55
N GLY A 209 -15.06 -7.48 15.31
CA GLY A 209 -14.46 -8.62 14.61
C GLY A 209 -15.52 -9.65 14.26
N THR A 210 -15.30 -10.42 13.20
CA THR A 210 -16.28 -11.35 12.65
C THR A 210 -16.02 -12.79 13.08
N ASP A 211 -14.77 -13.15 13.37
CA ASP A 211 -14.36 -14.46 13.84
C ASP A 211 -13.07 -14.41 14.70
N LEU A 212 -12.72 -15.55 15.28
CA LEU A 212 -11.54 -15.68 16.15
C LEU A 212 -10.20 -15.46 15.40
N PRO A 213 -10.00 -15.96 14.16
CA PRO A 213 -8.81 -15.62 13.36
C PRO A 213 -8.60 -14.13 13.14
N GLU A 214 -9.65 -13.38 12.78
CA GLU A 214 -9.59 -11.93 12.62
C GLU A 214 -9.21 -11.25 13.94
N CYS A 215 -9.78 -11.72 15.05
CA CYS A 215 -9.45 -11.22 16.38
C CYS A 215 -7.99 -11.51 16.78
N ALA A 216 -7.48 -12.70 16.45
CA ALA A 216 -6.09 -13.08 16.67
C ALA A 216 -5.13 -12.13 15.94
N GLU A 217 -5.40 -11.80 14.69
CA GLU A 217 -4.56 -10.85 13.94
C GLU A 217 -4.62 -9.43 14.51
N LYS A 218 -5.82 -8.95 14.87
CA LYS A 218 -5.96 -7.65 15.51
C LYS A 218 -5.20 -7.58 16.85
N CYS A 219 -5.21 -8.67 17.63
CA CYS A 219 -4.43 -8.78 18.85
C CYS A 219 -2.92 -8.86 18.57
N ARG A 220 -2.48 -9.50 17.47
CA ARG A 220 -1.07 -9.54 17.09
C ARG A 220 -0.53 -8.13 16.81
N LEU A 221 -1.32 -7.32 16.10
CA LEU A 221 -1.00 -5.93 15.75
C LEU A 221 -1.07 -4.96 16.94
N ASP A 222 -1.85 -5.29 17.97
CA ASP A 222 -1.98 -4.49 19.18
C ASP A 222 -0.84 -4.82 20.17
N SER A 223 -0.03 -3.80 20.52
CA SER A 223 1.10 -3.94 21.44
C SER A 223 0.66 -4.30 22.86
N ASP A 224 -0.55 -3.89 23.24
CA ASP A 224 -1.07 -4.04 24.59
C ASP A 224 -1.83 -5.36 24.74
N CYS A 225 -2.21 -6.02 23.63
CA CYS A 225 -2.94 -7.28 23.67
C CYS A 225 -2.03 -8.44 24.09
N GLN A 226 -2.37 -9.08 25.21
CA GLN A 226 -1.69 -10.28 25.73
C GLN A 226 -2.49 -11.55 25.45
N ARG A 227 -3.83 -11.46 25.52
CA ARG A 227 -4.77 -12.55 25.21
C ARG A 227 -5.95 -12.01 24.42
N VAL A 228 -6.54 -12.88 23.61
CA VAL A 228 -7.71 -12.56 22.80
C VAL A 228 -8.75 -13.68 22.85
N GLY A 229 -10.00 -13.27 22.98
CA GLY A 229 -11.18 -14.11 22.78
C GLY A 229 -12.14 -13.47 21.76
N TYR A 230 -13.12 -14.25 21.32
CA TYR A 230 -14.18 -13.79 20.43
C TYR A 230 -15.55 -14.04 21.05
N SER A 231 -16.35 -12.98 21.19
CA SER A 231 -17.73 -13.07 21.65
C SER A 231 -18.65 -13.38 20.48
N HIS A 232 -19.13 -14.62 20.38
CA HIS A 232 -20.09 -15.02 19.35
C HIS A 232 -21.43 -14.27 19.45
N TYR A 233 -21.81 -13.87 20.67
CA TYR A 233 -23.06 -13.16 20.95
C TYR A 233 -22.98 -11.69 20.53
N GLU A 234 -21.88 -11.03 20.87
CA GLU A 234 -21.72 -9.59 20.60
C GLU A 234 -20.98 -9.30 19.29
N LYS A 235 -20.52 -10.32 18.56
CA LYS A 235 -19.75 -10.20 17.29
C LYS A 235 -18.56 -9.25 17.43
N GLN A 236 -17.77 -9.45 18.49
CA GLN A 236 -16.61 -8.61 18.78
C GLN A 236 -15.47 -9.41 19.43
N CYS A 237 -14.26 -8.94 19.18
CA CYS A 237 -13.04 -9.37 19.82
C CYS A 237 -12.95 -8.77 21.22
N VAL A 238 -12.39 -9.55 22.15
CA VAL A 238 -12.11 -9.09 23.51
C VAL A 238 -10.63 -9.31 23.79
N PHE A 239 -9.90 -8.23 24.00
CA PHE A 239 -8.47 -8.24 24.30
C PHE A 239 -8.24 -8.06 25.80
N ASP A 240 -7.45 -8.94 26.40
CA ASP A 240 -6.91 -8.74 27.74
C ASP A 240 -5.58 -8.00 27.64
N THR A 241 -5.53 -6.80 28.22
CA THR A 241 -4.34 -5.94 28.19
C THR A 241 -3.49 -6.05 29.45
N ARG A 242 -3.79 -6.99 30.36
CA ARG A 242 -3.02 -7.15 31.59
C ARG A 242 -1.67 -7.79 31.31
N ASP A 243 -0.61 -7.16 31.83
CA ASP A 243 0.71 -7.80 31.90
C ASP A 243 0.68 -8.93 32.92
N VAL A 244 0.62 -10.17 32.44
CA VAL A 244 0.57 -11.39 33.26
C VAL A 244 1.92 -11.79 33.85
N ARG A 245 2.99 -10.98 33.66
CA ARG A 245 4.34 -11.32 34.13
C ARG A 245 4.57 -11.30 35.64
N GLY A 246 3.55 -11.06 36.48
CA GLY A 246 3.76 -10.97 37.95
C GLY A 246 2.60 -11.32 38.87
N ALA A 247 1.41 -11.65 38.36
CA ALA A 247 0.25 -11.97 39.20
C ALA A 247 -0.11 -13.44 39.05
N GLY A 248 0.03 -14.22 40.14
CA GLY A 248 -0.40 -15.61 40.20
C GLY A 248 -1.84 -15.77 39.68
N ASN A 249 -2.05 -16.79 38.84
CA ASN A 249 -3.29 -17.03 38.09
C ASN A 249 -4.55 -16.93 38.97
N PRO A 250 -5.36 -15.87 38.87
CA PRO A 250 -6.57 -15.74 39.67
C PRO A 250 -7.75 -16.57 39.13
N TYR A 251 -7.58 -17.30 38.02
CA TYR A 251 -8.67 -17.98 37.29
C TYR A 251 -8.77 -19.49 37.56
N ALA A 252 -8.30 -19.97 38.71
CA ALA A 252 -8.53 -21.35 39.14
C ALA A 252 -9.96 -21.55 39.69
N SER A 253 -11.00 -21.23 38.92
CA SER A 253 -12.34 -21.81 39.17
C SER A 253 -13.28 -21.71 37.97
N LYS A 254 -13.71 -22.90 37.50
CA LYS A 254 -14.97 -23.27 36.83
C LYS A 254 -15.23 -22.78 35.38
N THR A 255 -14.83 -23.66 34.46
CA THR A 255 -15.55 -24.18 33.28
C THR A 255 -16.64 -23.33 32.62
N ALA A 256 -16.36 -22.91 31.38
CA ALA A 256 -17.29 -22.98 30.25
C ALA A 256 -16.49 -23.43 29.01
N VAL A 257 -17.05 -24.38 28.24
CA VAL A 257 -16.44 -25.00 27.06
C VAL A 257 -17.33 -24.66 25.87
N VAL A 258 -16.80 -23.96 24.86
CA VAL A 258 -17.33 -24.03 23.49
C VAL A 258 -16.16 -24.25 22.52
N LEU A 259 -15.94 -25.51 22.14
CA LEU A 259 -15.00 -25.86 21.08
C LEU A 259 -15.56 -25.42 19.72
N ALA A 260 -15.06 -24.33 19.16
CA ALA A 260 -15.24 -24.03 17.74
C ALA A 260 -14.26 -24.89 16.93
N LYS A 261 -14.79 -25.91 16.25
CA LYS A 261 -14.07 -26.71 15.26
C LYS A 261 -13.84 -25.82 14.03
N VAL A 262 -12.61 -25.37 13.79
CA VAL A 262 -12.26 -24.62 12.58
C VAL A 262 -12.07 -25.62 11.44
N SER A 263 -13.07 -25.76 10.58
CA SER A 263 -12.94 -26.43 9.29
C SER A 263 -12.55 -25.41 8.22
N TRP A 264 -11.39 -25.58 7.61
CA TRP A 264 -10.99 -24.84 6.41
C TRP A 264 -11.62 -25.54 5.19
N ALA A 265 -12.35 -24.79 4.37
CA ALA A 265 -12.89 -25.22 3.08
C ALA A 265 -12.21 -24.44 1.96
#